data_AF-A0A7W8DZG7-F1
#
_entry.id   AF-A0A7W8DZG7-F1
#
_cell.length_a   1.000
_cell.length_b   1.000
_cell.length_c   1.000
_cell.angle_alpha   90.00
_cell.angle_beta   90.00
_cell.angle_gamma   90.00
#
_symmetry.space_group_name_H-M   'P 1'
#
loop_
_entity.id
_entity.type
_entity.pdbx_description
1 polymer ?
#
loop_
_entity_poly.entity_id
_entity_poly.type
_entity_poly.pdbx_seq_one_letter_code
_entity_poly.pdbx_strand_id
1 'polypeptide(L)'
;MDDNDKTLPDIAGAQLPSDPLSRIEHVGKTLYGTEWRGRLADGMGVGRTTLWSWLSGSSKPPGDIDARLARAVRIEASYGQRRAARLAGIYSALATTKES
;
A
#
# COMPACT_ATOMS: atom_id res chain seq x y z
N MET A 1 -0.41 -27.50 -24.12
CA MET A 1 -0.46 -26.06 -24.43
C MET A 1 -1.32 -25.52 -23.33
N ASP A 2 -0.67 -25.26 -22.20
CA ASP A 2 -1.30 -25.08 -20.91
C ASP A 2 -0.88 -23.72 -20.40
N ASP A 3 -1.72 -22.74 -20.71
CA ASP A 3 -1.71 -21.38 -20.18
C ASP A 3 -2.07 -21.41 -18.68
N ASN A 4 -1.10 -21.61 -17.80
CA ASN A 4 -1.28 -21.22 -16.39
C ASN A 4 0.03 -21.09 -15.59
N ASP A 5 1.07 -20.51 -16.18
CA ASP A 5 2.13 -19.89 -15.38
C ASP A 5 1.69 -18.48 -14.98
N LYS A 6 0.74 -18.39 -14.04
CA LYS A 6 0.57 -17.16 -13.27
C LYS A 6 1.70 -17.11 -12.26
N THR A 7 2.87 -16.72 -12.73
CA THR A 7 3.99 -16.32 -11.90
C THR A 7 3.46 -15.28 -10.91
N LEU A 8 3.29 -15.69 -9.65
CA LEU A 8 3.09 -14.76 -8.56
C LEU A 8 4.30 -13.82 -8.60
N PRO A 9 4.12 -12.49 -8.59
CA PRO A 9 5.27 -11.60 -8.63
C PRO A 9 6.16 -11.94 -7.43
N ASP A 10 7.43 -12.19 -7.72
CA ASP A 10 8.47 -12.45 -6.73
C ASP A 10 8.51 -11.30 -5.72
N ILE A 11 7.84 -11.48 -4.58
CA ILE A 11 7.78 -10.49 -3.49
C ILE A 11 9.03 -10.55 -2.61
N ALA A 12 9.96 -11.47 -2.90
CA ALA A 12 11.19 -11.70 -2.16
C ALA A 12 12.41 -11.17 -2.93
N GLY A 13 12.31 -9.98 -3.52
CA GLY A 13 13.43 -9.41 -4.27
C GLY A 13 13.19 -8.02 -4.87
N ALA A 14 12.11 -7.32 -4.49
CA ALA A 14 11.82 -6.00 -5.04
C ALA A 14 12.93 -5.02 -4.64
N GLN A 15 13.86 -4.78 -5.56
CA GLN A 15 14.92 -3.82 -5.37
C GLN A 15 14.29 -2.43 -5.32
N LEU A 16 14.23 -1.87 -4.11
CA LEU A 16 13.70 -0.53 -3.92
C LEU A 16 14.59 0.47 -4.67
N PRO A 17 14.00 1.52 -5.27
CA PRO A 17 14.79 2.61 -5.83
C PRO A 17 15.79 3.17 -4.81
N SER A 18 16.99 3.54 -5.25
CA SER A 18 18.00 4.12 -4.37
C SER A 18 17.63 5.54 -3.93
N ASP A 19 16.90 6.27 -4.77
CA ASP A 19 16.43 7.62 -4.49
C ASP A 19 15.19 7.63 -3.57
N PRO A 20 15.17 8.44 -2.49
CA PRO A 20 14.05 8.53 -1.57
C PRO A 20 12.71 8.92 -2.21
N LEU A 21 12.70 9.82 -3.19
CA LEU A 21 11.45 10.26 -3.83
C LEU A 21 10.87 9.13 -4.69
N SER A 22 11.74 8.43 -5.41
CA SER A 22 11.41 7.25 -6.20
C SER A 22 10.87 6.13 -5.32
N ARG A 23 11.39 5.95 -4.09
CA ARG A 23 10.84 5.01 -3.10
C ARG A 23 9.44 5.39 -2.64
N ILE A 24 9.22 6.67 -2.33
CA ILE A 24 7.89 7.18 -1.94
C ILE A 24 6.88 6.88 -3.05
N GLU A 25 7.22 7.19 -4.30
CA GLU A 25 6.34 6.94 -5.45
C GLU A 25 6.10 5.45 -5.68
N HIS A 26 7.16 4.64 -5.62
CA HIS A 26 7.06 3.18 -5.79
C HIS A 26 6.14 2.56 -4.74
N VAL A 27 6.38 2.83 -3.45
CA VAL A 27 5.56 2.30 -2.35
C VAL A 27 4.12 2.79 -2.46
N GLY A 28 3.93 4.08 -2.77
CA GLY A 28 2.60 4.66 -2.95
C GLY A 28 1.81 3.95 -4.04
N LYS A 29 2.36 3.86 -5.25
CA LYS A 29 1.71 3.20 -6.39
C LYS A 29 1.42 1.73 -6.12
N THR A 30 2.36 1.02 -5.49
CA THR A 30 2.21 -0.39 -5.15
C THR A 30 1.08 -0.63 -4.16
N LEU A 31 0.95 0.20 -3.13
CA LEU A 31 -0.10 0.02 -2.11
C LEU A 31 -1.48 0.51 -2.57
N TYR A 32 -1.54 1.59 -3.33
CA TYR A 32 -2.77 2.37 -3.47
C TYR A 32 -3.17 2.69 -4.92
N GLY A 33 -2.35 2.32 -5.92
CA GLY A 33 -2.63 2.60 -7.32
C GLY A 33 -2.56 4.09 -7.66
N THR A 34 -3.51 4.60 -8.43
CA THR A 34 -3.52 6.00 -8.91
C THR A 34 -3.75 7.02 -7.80
N GLU A 35 -4.55 6.65 -6.78
CA GLU A 35 -4.95 7.52 -5.66
C GLU A 35 -3.97 7.48 -4.48
N TRP A 36 -2.68 7.24 -4.77
CA TRP A 36 -1.71 6.91 -3.73
C TRP A 36 -1.29 8.08 -2.85
N ARG A 37 -1.25 9.30 -3.38
CA ARG A 37 -0.64 10.45 -2.67
C ARG A 37 -1.35 10.75 -1.35
N GLY A 38 -2.67 10.82 -1.37
CA GLY A 38 -3.45 11.07 -0.16
C GLY A 38 -3.31 9.94 0.86
N ARG A 39 -3.48 8.69 0.41
CA ARG A 39 -3.49 7.51 1.28
C ARG A 39 -2.11 7.21 1.87
N LEU A 40 -1.05 7.42 1.09
CA LEU A 40 0.33 7.27 1.56
C LEU A 40 0.69 8.36 2.56
N ALA A 41 0.30 9.62 2.34
CA ALA A 41 0.52 10.69 3.30
C ALA A 41 -0.10 10.34 4.67
N ASP A 42 -1.35 9.89 4.66
CA ASP A 42 -2.06 9.47 5.86
C ASP A 42 -1.36 8.26 6.53
N GLY A 43 -0.96 7.24 5.75
CA GLY A 43 -0.24 6.06 6.24
C GLY A 43 1.14 6.37 6.83
N MET A 44 1.84 7.36 6.26
CA MET A 44 3.11 7.86 6.79
C MET A 44 2.92 8.79 8.00
N GLY A 45 1.70 9.29 8.24
CA GLY A 45 1.40 10.26 9.30
C GLY A 45 1.92 11.67 8.98
N VAL A 46 1.91 12.06 7.71
CA VAL A 46 2.35 13.39 7.25
C VAL A 46 1.23 14.11 6.52
N GLY A 47 1.29 15.45 6.50
CA GLY A 47 0.35 16.24 5.71
C GLY A 47 0.51 16.01 4.21
N ARG A 48 -0.59 16.07 3.45
CA ARG A 48 -0.57 15.97 1.98
C ARG A 48 0.31 17.05 1.35
N THR A 49 0.28 18.27 1.87
CA THR A 49 1.14 19.38 1.42
C THR A 49 2.61 19.04 1.66
N THR A 50 2.96 18.44 2.80
CA THR A 50 4.33 18.01 3.11
C THR A 50 4.82 16.98 2.11
N LEU A 51 4.01 15.96 1.82
CA LEU A 51 4.33 14.97 0.80
C LEU A 51 4.50 15.62 -0.57
N TRP A 52 3.61 16.55 -0.95
CA TRP A 52 3.71 17.26 -2.21
C TRP A 52 5.00 18.08 -2.31
N SER A 53 5.37 18.81 -1.25
CA SER A 53 6.63 19.56 -1.18
C SER A 53 7.87 18.70 -1.31
N TRP A 54 7.82 17.42 -0.91
CA TRP A 54 8.92 16.48 -1.16
C TRP A 54 8.96 16.07 -2.63
N LEU A 55 7.82 15.69 -3.19
CA LEU A 55 7.73 15.21 -4.58
C LEU A 55 8.01 16.30 -5.61
N SER A 56 7.68 17.56 -5.31
CA SER A 56 8.00 18.72 -6.14
C SER A 56 9.45 19.18 -6.02
N GLY A 57 10.23 18.58 -5.10
CA GLY A 57 11.58 19.03 -4.78
C GLY A 57 11.66 20.35 -4.00
N SER A 58 10.52 20.92 -3.57
CA SER A 58 10.47 22.15 -2.78
C SER A 58 11.07 22.00 -1.38
N SER A 59 11.12 20.77 -0.86
CA SER A 59 11.74 20.43 0.42
C SER A 59 12.29 19.01 0.39
N LYS A 60 13.28 18.71 1.24
CA LYS A 60 13.86 17.37 1.33
C LYS A 60 13.03 16.47 2.27
N PRO A 61 12.83 15.18 1.92
CA PRO A 61 12.33 14.20 2.87
C PRO A 61 13.26 14.10 4.09
N PRO A 62 12.71 13.78 5.27
CA PRO A 62 13.52 13.56 6.46
C PRO A 62 14.33 12.26 6.36
N GLY A 63 15.40 12.15 7.14
CA GLY A 63 16.28 10.96 7.12
C GLY A 63 15.60 9.66 7.56
N ASP A 64 14.45 9.74 8.23
CA ASP A 64 13.65 8.59 8.69
C ASP A 64 12.57 8.15 7.69
N ILE A 65 12.65 8.58 6.42
CA ILE A 65 11.61 8.33 5.41
C ILE A 65 11.29 6.83 5.24
N ASP A 66 12.29 5.96 5.29
CA ASP A 66 12.09 4.51 5.14
C ASP A 66 11.30 3.91 6.32
N ALA A 67 11.51 4.42 7.54
CA ALA A 67 10.72 4.00 8.69
C ALA A 67 9.25 4.42 8.54
N ARG A 68 8.99 5.60 7.96
CA ARG A 68 7.64 6.09 7.67
C ARG A 68 6.96 5.26 6.58
N LEU A 69 7.68 4.90 5.52
CA LEU A 69 7.17 4.01 4.47
C LEU A 69 6.87 2.61 5.02
N ALA A 70 7.78 2.03 5.82
CA ALA A 70 7.55 0.75 6.47
C ALA A 70 6.32 0.78 7.40
N ARG A 71 6.10 1.88 8.11
CA ARG A 71 4.88 2.09 8.90
C ARG A 71 3.63 2.08 8.02
N ALA A 72 3.63 2.80 6.91
CA ALA A 72 2.50 2.84 5.97
C ALA A 72 2.16 1.43 5.44
N VAL A 73 3.18 0.65 5.06
CA VAL A 73 3.01 -0.75 4.61
C VAL A 73 2.35 -1.61 5.70
N ARG A 74 2.83 -1.53 6.95
CA ARG A 74 2.26 -2.31 8.07
C ARG A 74 0.81 -1.93 8.38
N ILE A 75 0.51 -0.63 8.33
CA ILE A 75 -0.85 -0.11 8.52
C ILE A 75 -1.78 -0.67 7.43
N GLU A 76 -1.36 -0.63 6.17
CA GLU A 76 -2.17 -1.13 5.06
C GLU A 76 -2.37 -2.65 5.14
N ALA A 77 -1.33 -3.42 5.47
CA ALA A 77 -1.45 -4.86 5.70
C ALA A 77 -2.49 -5.18 6.79
N SER A 78 -2.48 -4.41 7.88
CA SER A 78 -3.46 -4.56 8.97
C SER A 78 -4.89 -4.22 8.52
N TYR A 79 -5.07 -3.18 7.70
CA TYR A 79 -6.37 -2.88 7.09
C TYR A 79 -6.83 -3.97 6.14
N GLY A 80 -5.93 -4.52 5.32
CA GLY A 80 -6.20 -5.65 4.43
C GLY A 80 -6.70 -6.87 5.19
N GLN A 81 -6.04 -7.26 6.28
CA GLN A 81 -6.46 -8.37 7.14
C GLN A 81 -7.85 -8.13 7.75
N ARG A 82 -8.10 -6.95 8.31
CA ARG A 82 -9.43 -6.59 8.86
C ARG A 82 -10.52 -6.61 7.79
N ARG A 83 -10.20 -6.14 6.59
CA ARG A 83 -11.13 -6.14 5.44
C ARG A 83 -11.46 -7.57 5.01
N ALA A 84 -10.45 -8.44 4.90
CA ALA A 84 -10.65 -9.84 4.54
C ALA A 84 -11.56 -10.55 5.56
N ALA A 85 -11.30 -10.38 6.86
CA ALA A 85 -12.14 -10.94 7.92
C ALA A 85 -13.60 -10.45 7.86
N ARG A 86 -13.80 -9.14 7.62
CA ARG A 86 -15.15 -8.56 7.46
C ARG A 86 -15.89 -9.14 6.25
N LEU A 87 -15.19 -9.26 5.11
CA LEU A 87 -15.78 -9.83 3.90
C LEU A 87 -16.14 -11.30 4.10
N ALA A 88 -15.30 -12.09 4.77
CA ALA A 88 -15.62 -13.48 5.10
C ALA A 88 -16.91 -13.59 5.93
N GLY A 89 -17.07 -12.73 6.95
CA GLY A 89 -18.31 -12.67 7.73
C GLY A 89 -19.56 -12.34 6.91
N ILE A 90 -19.45 -11.38 5.97
CA ILE A 90 -20.54 -11.04 5.04
C ILE A 90 -20.86 -12.23 4.13
N TYR A 91 -19.84 -12.88 3.56
CA TYR A 91 -20.03 -14.05 2.70
C TYR A 91 -20.74 -15.20 3.42
N SER A 92 -20.35 -15.51 4.66
CA SER A 92 -21.02 -16.52 5.48
C SER A 92 -22.49 -16.15 5.74
N ALA A 93 -22.77 -14.89 6.09
CA ALA A 93 -24.14 -14.42 6.33
C ALA A 93 -25.04 -14.52 5.08
N LEU A 94 -24.48 -14.22 3.90
CA LEU A 94 -25.17 -14.36 2.61
C LEU A 94 -25.39 -15.81 2.20
N ALA A 95 -24.53 -16.74 2.62
CA ALA A 95 -24.69 -18.17 2.35
C ALA A 95 -25.83 -18.76 3.18
N THR A 96 -25.89 -18.45 4.47
CA THR A 96 -26.95 -18.96 5.37
C THR A 96 -28.34 -18.45 5.00
N THR A 97 -28.47 -17.24 4.46
CA THR A 97 -29.76 -16.72 3.96
C THR A 97 -30.27 -17.37 2.68
N LYS A 98 -29.45 -18.16 1.96
CA LYS A 98 -29.90 -18.94 0.80
C LYS A 98 -30.41 -20.34 1.16
N GLU A 99 -30.12 -20.82 2.36
CA GLU A 99 -30.50 -22.16 2.83
C GLU A 99 -31.76 -22.14 3.72
N SER A 100 -32.35 -20.97 3.96
CA SER A 100 -33.62 -20.76 4.67
C SER A 100 -34.71 -20.30 3.71
#